data_AF-A0A2K3KNS1-F1
#
_entry.id   AF-A0A2K3KNS1-F1
#
_cell.length_a   1.000
_cell.length_b   1.000
_cell.length_c   1.000
_cell.angle_alpha   90.00
_cell.angle_beta   90.00
_cell.angle_gamma   90.00
#
_symmetry.space_group_name_H-M   'P 1'
#
loop_
_entity.id
_entity.type
_entity.pdbx_description
1 polymer ?
#
loop_
_entity_poly.entity_id
_entity_poly.type
_entity_poly.pdbx_seq_one_letter_code
_entity_poly.pdbx_strand_id
1 'polypeptide(L)' 'MDVCSKEDRDVAGRMALLVWSLWNNRNNCVWNSIKEAGQQIGIKSECMWREWQAVQTARDAGSERDITMQQ' A
#
# COMPACT_ATOMS: atom_id res chain seq x y z
N MET A 1 -16.78 -7.19 -10.33
CA MET A 1 -16.34 -6.24 -9.29
C MET A 1 -15.52 -5.18 -9.98
N ASP A 2 -16.06 -3.99 -10.08
CA ASP A 2 -15.46 -2.87 -10.84
C ASP A 2 -14.75 -1.94 -9.85
N VAL A 3 -13.75 -2.49 -9.16
CA VAL A 3 -13.01 -1.82 -8.08
C VAL A 3 -12.01 -0.79 -8.64
N CYS A 4 -11.63 -0.88 -9.91
CA CYS A 4 -10.55 -0.05 -10.47
C CYS A 4 -11.04 1.13 -11.31
N SER A 5 -12.34 1.25 -11.60
CA SER A 5 -12.89 2.30 -12.49
C SER A 5 -13.79 3.31 -11.78
N LYS A 6 -14.28 2.99 -10.57
CA LYS A 6 -15.16 3.86 -9.77
C LYS A 6 -14.63 4.21 -8.38
N GLU A 7 -13.63 3.50 -7.88
CA GLU A 7 -13.08 3.72 -6.54
C GLU A 7 -11.89 4.68 -6.57
N ASP A 8 -11.71 5.40 -5.46
CA ASP A 8 -10.60 6.32 -5.26
C ASP A 8 -9.24 5.59 -5.30
N ARG A 9 -8.20 6.29 -5.76
CA ARG A 9 -6.82 5.76 -5.86
C ARG A 9 -6.33 5.23 -4.51
N ASP A 10 -6.83 5.76 -3.40
CA ASP A 10 -6.55 5.28 -2.04
C ASP A 10 -7.13 3.89 -1.78
N VAL A 11 -8.39 3.65 -2.17
CA VAL A 11 -9.05 2.35 -1.99
C VAL A 11 -8.39 1.28 -2.85
N ALA A 12 -8.09 1.61 -4.11
CA ALA A 12 -7.40 0.70 -5.02
C ALA A 12 -6.00 0.32 -4.50
N GLY A 13 -5.26 1.27 -3.95
CA GLY A 13 -3.93 1.04 -3.40
C GLY A 13 -3.92 0.18 -2.13
N ARG A 14 -4.86 0.42 -1.21
CA ARG A 14 -5.07 -0.43 -0.02
C ARG A 14 -5.39 -1.88 -0.41
N MET A 15 -6.31 -2.05 -1.36
CA MET A 15 -6.68 -3.38 -1.87
C MET A 15 -5.50 -4.09 -2.52
N ALA A 16 -4.71 -3.38 -3.33
CA ALA A 16 -3.52 -3.94 -3.96
C ALA A 16 -2.49 -4.44 -2.94
N LEU A 17 -2.19 -3.66 -1.89
CA LEU A 17 -1.26 -4.08 -0.83
C LEU A 17 -1.81 -5.24 0.01
N LEU A 18 -3.11 -5.30 0.25
CA LEU A 18 -3.74 -6.41 0.95
C LEU A 18 -3.63 -7.71 0.14
N VAL A 19 -3.98 -7.66 -1.15
CA VAL A 19 -3.87 -8.81 -2.06
C VAL A 19 -2.41 -9.28 -2.17
N TRP A 20 -1.47 -8.33 -2.29
CA TRP A 20 -0.04 -8.64 -2.28
C TRP A 20 0.41 -9.32 -0.99
N SER A 21 -0.02 -8.82 0.17
CA SER A 21 0.35 -9.37 1.48
C SER A 21 -0.24 -10.77 1.70
N LEU A 22 -1.46 -11.02 1.23
CA LEU A 22 -2.08 -12.35 1.23
C LEU A 22 -1.31 -13.33 0.34
N TRP A 23 -0.92 -12.90 -0.86
CA TRP A 23 -0.10 -13.69 -1.76
C TRP A 23 1.26 -14.02 -1.13
N ASN A 24 1.91 -13.02 -0.52
CA ASN A 24 3.20 -13.20 0.15
C ASN A 24 3.11 -14.22 1.30
N ASN A 25 2.09 -14.11 2.15
CA ASN A 25 1.86 -15.08 3.22
C ASN A 25 1.58 -16.49 2.68
N ARG A 26 0.83 -16.60 1.57
CA ARG A 26 0.60 -17.89 0.92
C ARG A 26 1.90 -18.52 0.43
N ASN A 27 2.79 -17.70 -0.15
CA ASN A 27 4.11 -18.12 -0.61
C ASN A 27 4.99 -18.57 0.56
N ASN A 28 5.03 -17.82 1.66
CA ASN A 28 5.77 -18.21 2.87
C ASN A 28 5.27 -19.53 3.46
N CYS A 29 3.96 -19.79 3.39
CA CYS A 29 3.40 -21.07 3.83
C CYS A 29 3.87 -22.24 2.95
N VAL A 30 4.02 -22.02 1.63
CA VAL A 30 4.49 -23.04 0.68
C VAL A 30 5.98 -23.32 0.84
N TRP A 31 6.80 -22.27 0.93
CA TRP A 31 8.26 -22.42 0.88
C TRP A 31 8.93 -22.51 2.24
N ASN A 32 8.35 -21.90 3.28
CA ASN A 32 8.97 -21.78 4.60
C ASN A 32 8.14 -22.46 5.70
N SER A 33 6.96 -23.02 5.40
CA SER A 33 5.99 -23.54 6.38
C SER A 33 5.57 -22.51 7.45
N ILE A 34 5.81 -21.22 7.21
CA ILE A 34 5.42 -20.12 8.09
C ILE A 34 4.08 -19.59 7.63
N LYS A 35 3.14 -19.43 8.57
CA LYS A 35 1.81 -18.86 8.30
C LYS A 35 1.52 -17.76 9.31
N GLU A 36 1.43 -16.53 8.83
CA GLU A 36 0.96 -15.41 9.62
C GLU A 36 -0.57 -15.46 9.76
N ALA A 37 -1.08 -14.96 10.90
CA ALA A 37 -2.51 -14.86 11.14
C ALA A 37 -3.14 -13.81 10.21
N GLY A 38 -4.33 -14.08 9.66
CA GLY A 38 -5.01 -13.19 8.72
C GLY A 38 -5.17 -11.74 9.21
N GLN A 39 -5.44 -11.57 10.51
CA GLN A 39 -5.56 -10.24 11.13
C GLN A 39 -4.22 -9.48 11.14
N GLN A 40 -3.10 -10.17 11.38
CA GLN A 40 -1.76 -9.56 11.35
C GLN A 40 -1.39 -9.11 9.93
N ILE A 41 -1.78 -9.88 8.92
CA ILE A 41 -1.57 -9.53 7.51
C ILE A 41 -2.32 -8.25 7.16
N GLY A 42 -3.59 -8.14 7.58
CA GLY A 42 -4.40 -6.93 7.35
C GLY A 42 -3.81 -5.68 8.03
N ILE A 43 -3.36 -5.81 9.28
CA ILE A 43 -2.70 -4.73 10.02
C ILE A 43 -1.40 -4.30 9.30
N LYS A 44 -0.60 -5.28 8.86
CA LYS A 44 0.66 -5.03 8.15
C LYS A 44 0.43 -4.33 6.81
N SER A 45 -0.54 -4.78 6.01
CA SER A 45 -0.86 -4.13 4.74
C SER A 45 -1.37 -2.70 4.91
N GLU A 46 -2.18 -2.45 5.94
CA GLU A 46 -2.66 -1.11 6.27
C GLU A 46 -1.53 -0.20 6.75
N CYS A 47 -0.60 -0.73 7.56
CA CYS A 47 0.58 0.02 7.99
C CYS A 47 1.47 0.41 6.79
N MET A 48 1.76 -0.54 5.90
CA MET A 48 2.54 -0.31 4.68
C MET A 48 1.86 0.72 3.77
N TRP A 49 0.52 0.71 3.68
CA TRP A 49 -0.21 1.73 2.93
C TRP A 49 -0.03 3.12 3.51
N ARG A 50 -0.17 3.27 4.83
CA ARG A 50 -0.01 4.56 5.52
C ARG A 50 1.39 5.13 5.37
N GLU A 51 2.41 4.27 5.45
CA GLU A 51 3.80 4.68 5.20
C GLU A 51 3.98 5.18 3.78
N TRP A 52 3.47 4.43 2.79
CA TRP A 52 3.54 4.85 1.39
C TRP A 52 2.79 6.18 1.16
N GLN A 53 1.60 6.34 1.73
CA GLN A 53 0.82 7.57 1.62
C GLN A 53 1.55 8.75 2.24
N ALA A 54 2.17 8.59 3.41
CA ALA A 54 2.96 9.64 4.05
C ALA A 54 4.15 10.08 3.17
N VAL A 55 4.85 9.12 2.55
CA VAL A 55 5.94 9.40 1.60
C VAL A 55 5.42 10.14 0.36
N GLN A 56 4.27 9.75 -0.18
CA GLN A 56 3.71 10.44 -1.34
C GLN A 56 3.27 11.87 -1.02
N THR A 57 2.61 12.10 0.11
CA THR A 57 2.28 13.46 0.56
C THR A 57 3.53 14.31 0.75
N ALA A 58 4.61 13.74 1.31
CA ALA A 58 5.88 14.46 1.46
C ALA A 58 6.55 14.78 0.11
N ARG A 59 6.47 13.86 -0.87
CA ARG A 59 6.99 14.08 -2.23
C ARG A 59 6.21 15.16 -2.96
N ASP A 60 4.89 15.13 -2.88
CA ASP A 60 4.03 16.12 -3.55
C ASP A 60 4.28 17.53 -2.96
N ALA A 61 4.41 17.62 -1.64
CA ALA A 61 4.78 18.88 -0.96
C ALA A 61 6.23 19.33 -1.23
N GLY A 62 7.14 18.42 -1.57
CA GLY A 62 8.48 18.76 -2.03
C GLY A 62 8.47 19.28 -3.46
N SER A 63 7.69 18.64 -4.33
CA SER A 63 7.52 19.04 -5.72
C SER A 63 6.98 20.46 -5.84
N GLU A 64 6.00 20.87 -5.04
CA GLU A 64 5.44 22.24 -5.04
C GLU A 64 6.46 23.33 -4.64
N ARG A 65 7.41 23.00 -3.76
CA ARG A 65 8.45 23.94 -3.31
C ARG A 65 9.52 24.17 -4.37
N ASP A 66 9.84 23.17 -5.19
CA ASP A 66 10.76 23.33 -6.31
C ASP A 66 10.15 24.19 -7.44
N ILE A 67 8.83 24.13 -7.67
CA ILE A 67 8.16 24.98 -8.68
C ILE A 67 8.14 26.45 -8.25
N THR A 68 8.02 26.72 -6.95
CA THR A 68 7.95 28.07 -6.40
C THR A 68 9.32 28.72 -6.18
N MET A 69 10.42 27.95 -6.17
CA MET A 69 11.79 28.49 -6.13
C MET A 69 12.39 28.77 -7.52
N GLN A 70 11.74 28.36 -8.62
CA GLN A 70 12.20 28.61 -9.99
C GLN A 70 11.50 29.80 -10.68
N GLN A 71 10.74 30.62 -9.94
CA GLN A 71 10.02 31.79 -10.45
C GLN A 71 10.47 33.07 -9.75
#